data_AF-H1DHN5-F1
#
_entry.id   AF-H1DHN5-F1
#
_cell.length_a   1.000
_cell.length_b   1.000
_cell.length_c   1.000
_cell.angle_alpha   90.00
_cell.angle_beta   90.00
_cell.angle_gamma   90.00
#
_symmetry.space_group_name_H-M   'P 1'
#
loop_
_entity.id
_entity.type
_entity.pdbx_description
1 polymer ?
#
loop_
_entity_poly.entity_id
_entity_poly.type
_entity_poly.pdbx_seq_one_letter_code
_entity_poly.pdbx_strand_id
1 'polypeptide(L)'
;MKTLDSSNPLMGSVGLVTIRIALETKRKIIIKFVASEVSLMIGETIRKNKKSYSHTFDPGIYDIILSAIELRKLDVTSCNCVQLTLMNCNYLNRLYCSNNSLKHLDVRECCNLNTLDCSNNNLKELLLPNIKDSLNHLLCNNNQLEELNVAYFTKLLILQLAGNDFISINLIGCDKLIYIDISNCEIYPHNIASTVFGLPIKKISGKFLCSMPSAMSPILIQDIKRKNWNYVYVPKEKKKNIEKK
;
A
#
# COMPACT_ATOMS: atom_id res chain seq x y z
N MET A 1 -43.42 -30.08 2.90
CA MET A 1 -42.27 -30.22 3.83
C MET A 1 -41.43 -31.43 3.43
N LYS A 2 -40.39 -31.19 2.64
CA LYS A 2 -39.22 -32.08 2.52
C LYS A 2 -38.01 -31.16 2.52
N THR A 3 -37.07 -31.57 3.35
CA THR A 3 -35.90 -30.85 3.87
C THR A 3 -34.92 -30.50 2.76
N LEU A 4 -34.50 -29.23 2.70
CA LEU A 4 -33.32 -28.79 1.97
C LEU A 4 -32.10 -29.31 2.72
N ASP A 5 -31.38 -30.20 2.05
CA ASP A 5 -30.13 -30.79 2.49
C ASP A 5 -29.06 -29.68 2.63
N SER A 6 -28.58 -29.51 3.86
CA SER A 6 -27.56 -28.52 4.25
C SER A 6 -26.15 -29.07 4.03
N SER A 7 -25.86 -29.54 2.82
CA SER A 7 -24.57 -30.12 2.47
C SER A 7 -24.08 -29.64 1.10
N ASN A 8 -23.73 -28.36 1.02
CA ASN A 8 -22.77 -27.91 0.02
C ASN A 8 -21.70 -27.05 0.71
N PRO A 9 -20.51 -27.59 0.99
CA PRO A 9 -19.45 -26.85 1.66
C PRO A 9 -18.76 -25.89 0.68
N LEU A 10 -18.60 -24.63 1.09
CA LEU A 10 -17.69 -23.62 0.52
C LEU A 10 -18.07 -23.03 -0.86
N MET A 11 -19.15 -22.25 -0.94
CA MET A 11 -19.13 -21.07 -1.81
C MET A 11 -18.12 -20.09 -1.22
N GLY A 12 -16.91 -20.02 -1.77
CA GLY A 12 -15.92 -19.01 -1.38
C GLY A 12 -16.58 -17.64 -1.42
N SER A 13 -16.50 -16.87 -0.33
CA SER A 13 -17.11 -15.54 -0.24
C SER A 13 -16.71 -14.72 -1.45
N VAL A 14 -17.69 -14.29 -2.24
CA VAL A 14 -17.43 -13.47 -3.44
C VAL A 14 -16.86 -12.13 -2.98
N GLY A 15 -15.61 -11.87 -3.36
CA GLY A 15 -14.97 -10.58 -3.15
C GLY A 15 -15.57 -9.55 -4.09
N LEU A 16 -15.93 -8.39 -3.56
CA LEU A 16 -16.48 -7.27 -4.31
C LEU A 16 -15.55 -6.08 -4.21
N VAL A 17 -15.12 -5.58 -5.36
CA VAL A 17 -14.23 -4.43 -5.49
C VAL A 17 -14.91 -3.37 -6.35
N THR A 18 -15.01 -2.16 -5.82
CA THR A 18 -15.48 -1.00 -6.58
C THR A 18 -14.32 -0.04 -6.82
N ILE A 19 -14.04 0.24 -8.09
CA ILE A 19 -12.99 1.14 -8.55
C ILE A 19 -13.68 2.33 -9.23
N ARG A 20 -13.64 3.49 -8.59
CA ARG A 20 -14.09 4.74 -9.22
C ARG A 20 -12.90 5.41 -9.88
N ILE A 21 -12.98 5.65 -11.18
CA ILE A 21 -11.97 6.38 -11.93
C ILE A 21 -12.52 7.73 -12.41
N ALA A 22 -11.66 8.74 -12.49
CA ALA A 22 -12.00 10.05 -13.03
C ALA A 22 -10.96 10.46 -14.10
N LEU A 23 -11.44 10.77 -15.31
CA LEU A 23 -10.60 11.05 -16.47
C LEU A 23 -10.90 12.45 -17.03
N GLU A 24 -9.86 13.26 -17.18
CA GLU A 24 -9.93 14.57 -17.85
C GLU A 24 -9.68 14.46 -19.36
N THR A 25 -8.99 13.39 -19.77
CA THR A 25 -8.62 13.13 -21.16
C THR A 25 -8.89 11.67 -21.50
N LYS A 26 -9.10 11.41 -22.79
CA LYS A 26 -9.28 10.04 -23.30
C LYS A 26 -8.04 9.21 -22.96
N ARG A 27 -8.22 8.11 -22.25
CA ARG A 27 -7.11 7.30 -21.73
C ARG A 27 -7.42 5.82 -21.73
N LYS A 28 -6.40 5.02 -22.05
CA LYS A 28 -6.43 3.57 -21.88
C LYS A 28 -6.18 3.22 -20.41
N ILE A 29 -7.12 2.50 -19.83
CA ILE A 29 -7.01 1.93 -18.48
C ILE A 29 -6.74 0.43 -18.60
N ILE A 30 -5.89 -0.08 -17.70
CA ILE A 30 -5.51 -1.49 -17.63
C ILE A 30 -5.65 -1.91 -16.18
N ILE A 31 -6.53 -2.88 -15.93
CA ILE A 31 -6.73 -3.50 -14.62
C ILE A 31 -6.29 -4.95 -14.76
N LYS A 32 -5.35 -5.39 -13.90
CA LYS A 32 -4.88 -6.78 -13.88
C LYS A 32 -5.28 -7.42 -12.56
N PHE A 33 -5.68 -8.68 -12.60
CA PHE A 33 -6.03 -9.39 -11.40
C PHE A 33 -5.77 -10.89 -11.54
N VAL A 34 -5.79 -11.58 -10.41
CA VAL A 34 -5.73 -13.04 -10.34
C VAL A 34 -6.84 -13.49 -9.42
N ALA A 35 -7.79 -14.24 -9.95
CA ALA A 35 -8.94 -14.79 -9.24
C ALA A 35 -9.33 -16.13 -9.88
N SER A 36 -10.08 -16.96 -9.15
CA SER A 36 -10.61 -18.23 -9.66
C SER A 36 -11.74 -17.99 -10.65
N GLU A 37 -12.67 -17.11 -10.29
CA GLU A 37 -13.74 -16.63 -11.16
C GLU A 37 -13.83 -15.11 -11.09
N VAL A 38 -14.24 -14.50 -12.20
CA VAL A 38 -14.31 -13.04 -12.29
C VAL A 38 -15.47 -12.57 -13.16
N SER A 39 -16.18 -11.58 -12.64
CA SER A 39 -17.14 -10.78 -13.40
C SER A 39 -16.79 -9.31 -13.19
N LEU A 40 -16.53 -8.60 -14.29
CA LEU A 40 -16.27 -7.16 -14.28
C LEU A 40 -17.40 -6.42 -14.99
N MET A 41 -17.90 -5.36 -14.36
CA MET A 41 -18.95 -4.49 -14.85
C MET A 41 -18.46 -3.03 -14.88
N ILE A 42 -18.90 -2.26 -15.88
CA ILE A 42 -18.65 -0.81 -15.97
C ILE A 42 -19.99 -0.15 -16.21
N GLY A 43 -20.43 0.68 -15.26
CA GLY A 43 -21.81 1.15 -15.25
C GLY A 43 -22.79 -0.01 -15.42
N GLU A 44 -23.73 0.09 -16.36
CA GLU A 44 -24.70 -0.97 -16.68
C GLU A 44 -24.33 -1.82 -17.92
N THR A 45 -23.26 -1.47 -18.63
CA THR A 45 -23.25 -1.70 -20.09
C THR A 45 -22.36 -2.85 -20.55
N ILE A 46 -21.32 -3.25 -19.79
CA ILE A 46 -20.35 -4.25 -20.29
C ILE A 46 -19.94 -5.22 -19.17
N ARG A 47 -20.23 -6.51 -19.37
CA ARG A 47 -19.68 -7.61 -18.57
C ARG A 47 -18.50 -8.27 -19.27
N LYS A 48 -17.38 -8.46 -18.58
CA LYS A 48 -16.22 -9.23 -19.07
C LYS A 48 -15.77 -10.27 -18.05
N ASN A 49 -15.40 -11.46 -18.55
CA ASN A 49 -14.77 -12.53 -17.78
C ASN A 49 -13.41 -12.87 -18.41
N LYS A 50 -12.35 -12.19 -17.96
CA LYS A 50 -10.96 -12.36 -18.43
C LYS A 50 -10.02 -12.11 -17.26
N LYS A 51 -8.82 -12.71 -17.22
CA LYS A 51 -7.80 -12.49 -16.18
C LYS A 51 -7.23 -11.05 -16.14
N SER A 52 -7.48 -10.27 -17.17
CA SER A 52 -7.14 -8.85 -17.21
C SER A 52 -8.18 -8.08 -18.02
N TYR A 53 -8.33 -6.81 -17.69
CA TYR A 53 -9.24 -5.89 -18.34
C TYR A 53 -8.46 -4.71 -18.91
N SER A 54 -8.76 -4.34 -20.15
CA SER A 54 -8.29 -3.08 -20.71
C SER A 54 -9.35 -2.46 -21.61
N HIS A 55 -9.43 -1.14 -21.56
CA HIS A 55 -10.34 -0.34 -22.37
C HIS A 55 -9.88 1.12 -22.44
N THR A 56 -10.22 1.79 -23.54
CA THR A 56 -9.99 3.21 -23.71
C THR A 56 -11.27 3.95 -23.37
N PHE A 57 -11.23 4.69 -22.27
CA PHE A 57 -12.35 5.48 -21.79
C PHE A 57 -12.21 6.91 -22.31
N ASP A 58 -13.35 7.53 -22.62
CA ASP A 58 -13.43 8.97 -22.86
C ASP A 58 -13.36 9.73 -21.52
N PRO A 59 -13.20 11.06 -21.53
CA PRO A 59 -13.26 11.85 -20.30
C PRO A 59 -14.59 11.62 -19.55
N GLY A 60 -14.53 11.50 -18.23
CA GLY A 60 -15.70 11.22 -17.41
C GLY A 60 -15.38 10.51 -16.10
N ILE A 61 -16.43 10.18 -15.37
CA ILE A 61 -16.37 9.42 -14.11
C ILE A 61 -16.98 8.04 -14.38
N TYR A 62 -16.27 6.99 -13.99
CA TYR A 62 -16.71 5.63 -14.20
C TYR A 62 -16.58 4.81 -12.92
N ASP A 63 -17.61 4.04 -12.60
CA ASP A 63 -17.56 2.99 -11.60
C ASP A 63 -17.32 1.64 -12.29
N ILE A 64 -16.22 1.00 -11.92
CA ILE A 64 -15.84 -0.34 -12.37
C ILE A 64 -16.04 -1.28 -11.18
N ILE A 65 -16.96 -2.23 -11.33
CA ILE A 65 -17.30 -3.20 -10.30
C ILE A 65 -16.69 -4.54 -10.68
N LEU A 66 -15.81 -5.04 -9.84
CA LEU A 66 -15.15 -6.34 -9.95
C LEU A 66 -15.71 -7.27 -8.87
N SER A 67 -16.37 -8.33 -9.30
CA SER A 67 -16.81 -9.44 -8.45
C SER A 67 -15.93 -10.64 -8.75
N ALA A 68 -15.30 -11.22 -7.73
CA ALA A 68 -14.32 -12.28 -7.92
C ALA A 68 -14.31 -13.29 -6.77
N ILE A 69 -14.23 -14.57 -7.11
CA ILE A 69 -14.00 -15.64 -6.14
C ILE A 69 -12.50 -15.82 -5.96
N GLU A 70 -12.03 -15.80 -4.70
CA GLU A 70 -10.61 -15.90 -4.33
C GLU A 70 -9.71 -14.90 -5.09
N LEU A 71 -10.06 -13.62 -5.08
CA LEU A 71 -9.19 -12.58 -5.65
C LEU A 71 -7.86 -12.56 -4.88
N ARG A 72 -6.76 -12.98 -5.52
CA ARG A 72 -5.41 -13.06 -4.93
C ARG A 72 -4.57 -11.83 -5.24
N LYS A 73 -4.69 -11.29 -6.46
CA LYS A 73 -3.95 -10.08 -6.87
C LYS A 73 -4.91 -9.10 -7.50
N LEU A 74 -4.76 -7.82 -7.16
CA LEU A 74 -5.37 -6.69 -7.87
C LEU A 74 -4.29 -5.65 -8.17
N ASP A 75 -4.24 -5.20 -9.41
CA ASP A 75 -3.34 -4.18 -9.91
C ASP A 75 -4.15 -3.17 -10.71
N VAL A 76 -4.30 -1.99 -10.10
CA VAL A 76 -5.00 -0.80 -10.58
C VAL A 76 -4.04 0.40 -10.60
N THR A 77 -2.73 0.14 -10.76
CA THR A 77 -1.72 1.20 -10.84
C THR A 77 -2.01 2.12 -12.03
N SER A 78 -1.89 3.43 -11.83
CA SER A 78 -2.07 4.44 -12.88
C SER A 78 -3.42 4.38 -13.59
N CYS A 79 -4.49 4.04 -12.86
CA CYS A 79 -5.85 3.94 -13.38
C CYS A 79 -6.67 5.23 -13.22
N ASN A 80 -6.09 6.30 -12.67
CA ASN A 80 -6.80 7.50 -12.21
C ASN A 80 -7.94 7.16 -11.22
N CYS A 81 -7.68 6.17 -10.36
CA CYS A 81 -8.59 5.78 -9.30
C CYS A 81 -8.73 6.92 -8.29
N VAL A 82 -9.95 7.36 -8.02
CA VAL A 82 -10.27 8.36 -7.00
C VAL A 82 -10.89 7.73 -5.76
N GLN A 83 -11.42 6.51 -5.89
CA GLN A 83 -11.95 5.70 -4.79
C GLN A 83 -11.78 4.21 -5.09
N LEU A 84 -11.25 3.47 -4.11
CA LEU A 84 -11.12 2.02 -4.15
C LEU A 84 -11.79 1.44 -2.90
N THR A 85 -12.82 0.62 -3.09
CA THR A 85 -13.52 -0.07 -2.01
C THR A 85 -13.33 -1.58 -2.16
N LEU A 86 -12.95 -2.24 -1.07
CA LEU A 86 -12.66 -3.67 -1.01
C LEU A 86 -13.59 -4.32 0.02
N MET A 87 -14.40 -5.29 -0.41
CA MET A 87 -15.29 -6.07 0.45
C MET A 87 -15.05 -7.56 0.25
N ASN A 88 -15.03 -8.33 1.34
CA ASN A 88 -14.80 -9.78 1.33
C ASN A 88 -13.51 -10.21 0.56
N CYS A 89 -12.46 -9.38 0.60
CA CYS A 89 -11.21 -9.60 -0.12
C CYS A 89 -10.19 -10.42 0.68
N ASN A 90 -10.68 -11.41 1.45
CA ASN A 90 -9.89 -12.18 2.42
C ASN A 90 -8.70 -12.93 1.78
N TYR A 91 -8.81 -13.29 0.50
CA TYR A 91 -7.77 -14.01 -0.24
C TYR A 91 -6.74 -13.09 -0.91
N LEU A 92 -6.93 -11.76 -0.85
CA LEU A 92 -6.07 -10.81 -1.54
C LEU A 92 -4.70 -10.78 -0.87
N ASN A 93 -3.68 -11.20 -1.62
CA ASN A 93 -2.30 -11.24 -1.16
C ASN A 93 -1.45 -10.08 -1.69
N ARG A 94 -1.85 -9.48 -2.81
CA ARG A 94 -1.13 -8.38 -3.44
C ARG A 94 -2.10 -7.33 -3.96
N LEU A 95 -1.93 -6.11 -3.47
CA LEU A 95 -2.66 -4.94 -3.92
C LEU A 95 -1.67 -3.89 -4.43
N TYR A 96 -1.80 -3.54 -5.71
CA TYR A 96 -1.08 -2.44 -6.34
C TYR A 96 -2.09 -1.38 -6.76
N CYS A 97 -2.07 -0.24 -6.09
CA CYS A 97 -2.94 0.91 -6.35
C CYS A 97 -2.16 2.22 -6.43
N SER A 98 -0.87 2.14 -6.78
CA SER A 98 0.02 3.29 -6.90
C SER A 98 -0.32 4.21 -8.08
N ASN A 99 0.14 5.47 -8.01
CA ASN A 99 -0.04 6.50 -9.03
C ASN A 99 -1.52 6.77 -9.35
N ASN A 100 -2.31 7.01 -8.30
CA ASN A 100 -3.73 7.33 -8.38
C ASN A 100 -4.02 8.59 -7.55
N SER A 101 -5.29 8.91 -7.34
CA SER A 101 -5.72 10.08 -6.58
C SER A 101 -6.51 9.69 -5.33
N LEU A 102 -6.24 8.52 -4.76
CA LEU A 102 -6.92 8.02 -3.57
C LEU A 102 -6.65 8.95 -2.38
N LYS A 103 -7.70 9.29 -1.64
CA LYS A 103 -7.62 10.05 -0.38
C LYS A 103 -7.69 9.18 0.87
N HIS A 104 -8.32 8.01 0.73
CA HIS A 104 -8.47 7.00 1.76
C HIS A 104 -8.25 5.63 1.15
N LEU A 105 -7.66 4.72 1.91
CA LEU A 105 -7.54 3.32 1.56
C LEU A 105 -7.76 2.48 2.82
N ASP A 106 -8.79 1.63 2.75
CA ASP A 106 -9.13 0.70 3.81
C ASP A 106 -8.90 -0.74 3.32
N VAL A 107 -8.05 -1.47 4.04
CA VAL A 107 -7.69 -2.86 3.75
C VAL A 107 -8.09 -3.83 4.87
N ARG A 108 -9.04 -3.44 5.74
CA ARG A 108 -9.58 -4.27 6.83
C ARG A 108 -9.96 -5.69 6.44
N GLU A 109 -10.56 -5.83 5.27
CA GLU A 109 -11.06 -7.11 4.74
C GLU A 109 -9.97 -7.92 4.00
N CYS A 110 -8.72 -7.47 3.99
CA CYS A 110 -7.61 -8.07 3.24
C CYS A 110 -6.62 -8.78 4.18
N CYS A 111 -7.11 -9.65 5.08
CA CYS A 111 -6.31 -10.24 6.18
C CYS A 111 -5.03 -10.99 5.71
N ASN A 112 -5.00 -11.51 4.48
CA ASN A 112 -3.86 -12.23 3.92
C ASN A 112 -2.93 -11.36 3.06
N LEU A 113 -3.06 -10.03 3.13
CA LEU A 113 -2.28 -9.11 2.30
C LEU A 113 -0.79 -9.20 2.65
N ASN A 114 0.01 -9.59 1.66
CA ASN A 114 1.45 -9.75 1.78
C ASN A 114 2.22 -8.56 1.20
N THR A 115 1.66 -7.92 0.18
CA THR A 115 2.23 -6.73 -0.48
C THR A 115 1.15 -5.70 -0.70
N LEU A 116 1.41 -4.48 -0.22
CA LEU A 116 0.62 -3.30 -0.49
C LEU A 116 1.52 -2.22 -1.09
N ASP A 117 1.20 -1.81 -2.31
CA ASP A 117 1.76 -0.60 -2.92
C ASP A 117 0.64 0.40 -3.17
N CYS A 118 0.60 1.45 -2.35
CA CYS A 118 -0.29 2.59 -2.46
C CYS A 118 0.48 3.90 -2.69
N SER A 119 1.72 3.81 -3.17
CA SER A 119 2.58 4.97 -3.40
C SER A 119 2.00 5.97 -4.42
N ASN A 120 2.36 7.25 -4.32
CA ASN A 120 1.92 8.31 -5.22
C ASN A 120 0.38 8.41 -5.26
N ASN A 121 -0.20 8.70 -4.10
CA ASN A 121 -1.62 8.99 -3.90
C ASN A 121 -1.74 10.26 -3.02
N ASN A 122 -2.96 10.58 -2.58
CA ASN A 122 -3.23 11.69 -1.67
C ASN A 122 -3.72 11.17 -0.30
N LEU A 123 -3.21 10.03 0.16
CA LEU A 123 -3.67 9.39 1.40
C LEU A 123 -3.26 10.25 2.60
N LYS A 124 -4.24 10.62 3.42
CA LYS A 124 -4.00 11.22 4.75
C LYS A 124 -4.05 10.19 5.88
N GLU A 125 -4.75 9.09 5.63
CA GLU A 125 -4.95 8.01 6.56
C GLU A 125 -4.80 6.68 5.81
N LEU A 126 -4.10 5.73 6.42
CA LEU A 126 -3.96 4.37 5.93
C LEU A 126 -4.19 3.40 7.08
N LEU A 127 -5.35 2.74 7.05
CA LEU A 127 -5.74 1.76 8.06
C LEU A 127 -5.22 0.37 7.67
N LEU A 128 -4.33 -0.20 8.49
CA LEU A 128 -3.75 -1.54 8.30
C LEU A 128 -4.14 -2.57 9.38
N PRO A 129 -5.40 -2.62 9.86
CA PRO A 129 -5.79 -3.62 10.85
C PRO A 129 -5.74 -5.02 10.26
N ASN A 130 -5.43 -6.01 11.10
CA ASN A 130 -5.46 -7.44 10.79
C ASN A 130 -4.44 -7.96 9.76
N ILE A 131 -3.49 -7.14 9.30
CA ILE A 131 -2.45 -7.58 8.33
C ILE A 131 -1.03 -7.60 8.90
N LYS A 132 -0.85 -7.25 10.19
CA LYS A 132 0.47 -7.20 10.86
C LYS A 132 1.24 -8.53 10.78
N ASP A 133 0.51 -9.64 10.76
CA ASP A 133 1.06 -11.00 10.77
C ASP A 133 1.24 -11.60 9.36
N SER A 134 0.88 -10.86 8.29
CA SER A 134 0.92 -11.33 6.90
C SER A 134 1.72 -10.41 5.97
N LEU A 135 1.80 -9.12 6.27
CA LEU A 135 2.40 -8.10 5.41
C LEU A 135 3.94 -8.16 5.42
N ASN A 136 4.53 -8.36 4.25
CA ASN A 136 5.98 -8.34 4.04
C ASN A 136 6.46 -7.03 3.41
N HIS A 137 5.64 -6.42 2.56
CA HIS A 137 6.01 -5.26 1.76
C HIS A 137 4.96 -4.17 1.87
N LEU A 138 5.34 -3.02 2.41
CA LEU A 138 4.50 -1.83 2.51
C LEU A 138 5.19 -0.66 1.81
N LEU A 139 4.61 -0.23 0.68
CA LEU A 139 5.08 0.91 -0.09
C LEU A 139 3.98 1.96 -0.08
N CYS A 140 4.20 3.06 0.64
CA CYS A 140 3.27 4.19 0.73
C CYS A 140 3.97 5.54 0.50
N ASN A 141 5.10 5.53 -0.23
CA ASN A 141 5.82 6.74 -0.63
C ASN A 141 4.90 7.78 -1.28
N ASN A 142 5.23 9.06 -1.14
CA ASN A 142 4.56 10.18 -1.79
C ASN A 142 3.05 10.16 -1.55
N ASN A 143 2.69 10.27 -0.27
CA ASN A 143 1.34 10.48 0.21
C ASN A 143 1.35 11.68 1.18
N GLN A 144 0.29 11.88 1.95
CA GLN A 144 0.15 12.95 2.95
C GLN A 144 -0.05 12.34 4.34
N LEU A 145 0.60 11.19 4.61
CA LEU A 145 0.45 10.49 5.89
C LEU A 145 1.26 11.20 6.97
N GLU A 146 0.61 11.50 8.09
CA GLU A 146 1.24 12.09 9.28
C GLU A 146 1.59 11.01 10.32
N GLU A 147 0.82 9.93 10.35
CA GLU A 147 0.98 8.81 11.27
C GLU A 147 0.71 7.45 10.61
N LEU A 148 1.43 6.43 11.08
CA LEU A 148 1.27 5.06 10.64
C LEU A 148 1.79 4.13 11.73
N ASN A 149 0.90 3.28 12.26
CA ASN A 149 1.30 2.28 13.24
C ASN A 149 1.70 0.97 12.55
N VAL A 150 3.02 0.70 12.55
CA VAL A 150 3.60 -0.56 12.07
C VAL A 150 4.22 -1.39 13.19
N ALA A 151 4.02 -1.00 14.46
CA ALA A 151 4.60 -1.73 15.58
C ALA A 151 4.13 -3.19 15.57
N TYR A 152 5.05 -4.11 15.85
CA TYR A 152 4.83 -5.55 15.87
C TYR A 152 4.42 -6.17 14.53
N PHE A 153 4.74 -5.53 13.41
CA PHE A 153 4.63 -6.17 12.09
C PHE A 153 5.79 -7.16 11.90
N THR A 154 5.69 -8.32 12.56
CA THR A 154 6.77 -9.30 12.72
C THR A 154 7.27 -9.93 11.41
N LYS A 155 6.51 -9.78 10.31
CA LYS A 155 6.88 -10.26 8.98
C LYS A 155 7.34 -9.17 8.01
N LEU A 156 7.23 -7.90 8.39
CA LEU A 156 7.55 -6.78 7.51
C LEU A 156 9.04 -6.82 7.14
N LEU A 157 9.33 -6.83 5.83
CA LEU A 157 10.68 -6.84 5.25
C LEU A 157 11.02 -5.46 4.68
N ILE A 158 10.07 -4.83 4.01
CA ILE A 158 10.28 -3.57 3.30
C ILE A 158 9.21 -2.58 3.71
N LEU A 159 9.66 -1.42 4.21
CA LEU A 159 8.82 -0.28 4.55
C LEU A 159 9.31 0.95 3.81
N GLN A 160 8.48 1.51 2.92
CA GLN A 160 8.80 2.73 2.19
C GLN A 160 7.77 3.80 2.49
N LEU A 161 8.23 4.86 3.16
CA LEU A 161 7.44 5.97 3.70
C LEU A 161 7.88 7.31 3.10
N ALA A 162 8.78 7.31 2.12
CA ALA A 162 9.43 8.50 1.61
C ALA A 162 8.42 9.55 1.12
N GLY A 163 8.66 10.84 1.37
CA GLY A 163 7.81 11.92 0.87
C GLY A 163 6.41 11.96 1.49
N ASN A 164 6.26 11.51 2.73
CA ASN A 164 5.10 11.74 3.59
C ASN A 164 5.41 12.82 4.63
N ASP A 165 4.43 13.17 5.47
CA ASP A 165 4.57 14.23 6.48
C ASP A 165 4.83 13.65 7.90
N PHE A 166 5.42 12.45 7.98
CA PHE A 166 5.77 11.80 9.25
C PHE A 166 6.79 12.58 10.05
N ILE A 167 6.54 12.72 11.36
CA ILE A 167 7.49 13.29 12.33
C ILE A 167 8.29 12.20 13.06
N SER A 168 7.73 10.99 13.17
CA SER A 168 8.41 9.84 13.78
C SER A 168 7.82 8.52 13.25
N ILE A 169 8.56 7.42 13.39
CA ILE A 169 8.02 6.08 13.12
C ILE A 169 8.50 5.10 14.19
N ASN A 170 7.57 4.35 14.78
CA ASN A 170 7.88 3.31 15.74
C ASN A 170 8.07 1.97 15.03
N LEU A 171 9.28 1.40 15.15
CA LEU A 171 9.66 0.14 14.50
C LEU A 171 9.76 -1.05 15.48
N ILE A 172 9.31 -0.88 16.73
CA ILE A 172 9.36 -1.96 17.72
C ILE A 172 8.65 -3.22 17.21
N GLY A 173 9.29 -4.38 17.38
CA GLY A 173 8.76 -5.68 16.94
C GLY A 173 8.76 -5.91 15.43
N CYS A 174 9.31 -5.01 14.61
CA CYS A 174 9.53 -5.22 13.18
C CYS A 174 10.82 -6.04 12.93
N ASP A 175 10.93 -7.21 13.55
CA ASP A 175 12.20 -7.95 13.70
C ASP A 175 12.82 -8.41 12.38
N LYS A 176 12.00 -8.55 11.33
CA LYS A 176 12.44 -8.97 9.99
C LYS A 176 12.73 -7.81 9.03
N LEU A 177 12.51 -6.56 9.44
CA LEU A 177 12.59 -5.41 8.55
C LEU A 177 13.99 -5.28 7.96
N ILE A 178 14.17 -5.45 6.65
CA ILE A 178 15.46 -5.35 5.97
C ILE A 178 15.74 -3.98 5.34
N TYR A 179 14.68 -3.27 4.96
CA TYR A 179 14.74 -2.00 4.24
C TYR A 179 13.75 -1.01 4.83
N ILE A 180 14.22 0.20 5.12
CA ILE A 180 13.36 1.34 5.45
C ILE A 180 13.79 2.59 4.70
N ASP A 181 12.81 3.29 4.14
CA ASP A 181 13.00 4.58 3.52
C ASP A 181 12.03 5.61 4.11
N ILE A 182 12.60 6.58 4.81
CA ILE A 182 11.92 7.74 5.40
C ILE A 182 12.49 9.04 4.82
N SER A 183 13.08 8.97 3.62
CA SER A 183 13.56 10.16 2.91
C SER A 183 12.42 11.16 2.68
N ASN A 184 12.75 12.44 2.61
CA ASN A 184 11.78 13.52 2.40
C ASN A 184 10.61 13.58 3.39
N CYS A 185 10.71 12.94 4.56
CA CYS A 185 9.73 13.09 5.65
C CYS A 185 10.07 14.31 6.54
N GLU A 186 9.12 14.72 7.39
CA GLU A 186 9.26 15.81 8.36
C GLU A 186 9.83 15.35 9.71
N ILE A 187 10.66 14.30 9.72
CA ILE A 187 11.25 13.73 10.95
C ILE A 187 12.30 14.68 11.52
N TYR A 188 12.05 15.21 12.71
CA TYR A 188 12.97 16.11 13.41
C TYR A 188 14.08 15.35 14.17
N PRO A 189 15.21 16.01 14.49
CA PRO A 189 16.35 15.39 15.20
C PRO A 189 16.01 14.71 16.54
N HIS A 190 14.98 15.16 17.23
CA HIS A 190 14.59 14.57 18.52
C HIS A 190 13.80 13.27 18.37
N ASN A 191 13.16 13.02 17.21
CA ASN A 191 12.35 11.82 16.98
C ASN A 191 13.08 10.74 16.18
N ILE A 192 14.15 11.07 15.45
CA ILE A 192 14.90 10.06 14.68
C ILE A 192 15.56 9.02 15.60
N ALA A 193 15.91 9.41 16.84
CA ALA A 193 16.52 8.51 17.82
C ALA A 193 15.61 7.32 18.18
N SER A 194 14.30 7.55 18.37
CA SER A 194 13.36 6.46 18.65
C SER A 194 13.20 5.53 17.45
N THR A 195 13.22 6.09 16.24
CA THR A 195 13.21 5.31 14.99
C THR A 195 14.44 4.42 14.90
N VAL A 196 15.64 4.96 15.13
CA VAL A 196 16.91 4.23 15.12
C VAL A 196 16.96 3.17 16.22
N PHE A 197 16.45 3.48 17.41
CA PHE A 197 16.38 2.54 18.52
C PHE A 197 15.54 1.31 18.17
N GLY A 198 14.39 1.52 17.51
CA GLY A 198 13.48 0.47 17.05
C GLY A 198 14.02 -0.39 15.90
N LEU A 199 15.13 -0.04 15.26
CA LEU A 199 15.71 -0.87 14.21
C LEU A 199 16.15 -2.24 14.76
N PRO A 200 15.79 -3.36 14.11
CA PRO A 200 16.24 -4.68 14.53
C PRO A 200 17.76 -4.87 14.33
N ILE A 201 18.36 -5.71 15.17
CA ILE A 201 19.74 -6.19 15.00
C ILE A 201 19.74 -7.32 13.96
N LYS A 202 20.66 -7.28 12.99
CA LYS A 202 20.63 -8.19 11.85
C LYS A 202 21.91 -8.98 11.61
N LYS A 203 21.72 -10.18 11.05
CA LYS A 203 22.79 -10.98 10.42
C LYS A 203 23.19 -10.45 9.05
N ILE A 204 22.23 -10.02 8.24
CA ILE A 204 22.43 -9.49 6.89
C ILE A 204 22.22 -7.98 6.92
N SER A 205 23.08 -7.23 6.23
CA SER A 205 23.05 -5.77 6.27
C SER A 205 21.73 -5.18 5.78
N GLY A 206 21.13 -4.31 6.59
CA GLY A 206 19.93 -3.54 6.23
C GLY A 206 20.23 -2.25 5.49
N LYS A 207 19.20 -1.62 4.91
CA LYS A 207 19.30 -0.27 4.32
C LYS A 207 18.34 0.69 5.00
N PHE A 208 18.89 1.80 5.50
CA PHE A 208 18.16 2.88 6.15
C PHE A 208 18.36 4.17 5.35
N LEU A 209 17.33 4.63 4.66
CA LEU A 209 17.36 5.84 3.84
C LEU A 209 16.69 6.99 4.59
N CYS A 210 17.37 8.14 4.65
CA CYS A 210 16.82 9.34 5.27
C CYS A 210 17.42 10.61 4.64
N SER A 211 16.65 11.70 4.60
CA SER A 211 17.04 12.97 3.98
C SER A 211 17.56 14.04 4.92
N MET A 212 17.84 13.68 6.18
CA MET A 212 18.26 14.63 7.20
C MET A 212 19.72 14.38 7.61
N PRO A 213 20.71 15.02 6.97
CA PRO A 213 22.10 14.85 7.36
C PRO A 213 22.41 15.63 8.65
N SER A 214 21.69 16.73 8.92
CA SER A 214 21.86 17.55 10.14
C SER A 214 21.22 16.95 11.39
N ALA A 215 20.18 16.13 11.25
CA ALA A 215 19.55 15.40 12.34
C ALA A 215 20.33 14.14 12.74
N MET A 216 21.18 13.65 11.83
CA MET A 216 21.88 12.38 11.99
C MET A 216 23.23 12.61 12.65
N SER A 217 23.25 12.63 14.00
CA SER A 217 24.48 12.77 14.76
C SER A 217 25.43 11.57 14.52
N PRO A 218 26.76 11.74 14.69
CA PRO A 218 27.70 10.63 14.59
C PRO A 218 27.35 9.44 15.48
N ILE A 219 26.75 9.69 16.65
CA ILE A 219 26.29 8.67 17.60
C ILE A 219 25.17 7.82 16.97
N LEU A 220 24.16 8.45 16.38
CA LEU A 220 23.07 7.74 15.73
C LEU A 220 23.57 6.91 14.54
N ILE A 221 24.50 7.43 13.75
CA ILE A 221 25.11 6.68 12.64
C ILE A 221 25.86 5.45 13.18
N GLN A 222 26.57 5.57 14.29
CA GLN A 222 27.24 4.44 14.94
C GLN A 222 26.23 3.40 15.44
N ASP A 223 25.11 3.83 16.01
CA ASP A 223 24.07 2.90 16.49
C ASP A 223 23.38 2.15 15.35
N ILE A 224 23.12 2.82 14.22
CA ILE A 224 22.64 2.20 12.97
C ILE A 224 23.66 1.12 12.52
N LYS A 225 24.96 1.45 12.49
CA LYS A 225 26.01 0.50 12.09
C LYS A 225 26.14 -0.68 13.04
N ARG A 226 26.06 -0.47 14.36
CA ARG A 226 26.09 -1.52 15.40
C ARG A 226 24.96 -2.54 15.22
N LYS A 227 23.79 -2.09 14.73
CA LYS A 227 22.65 -2.96 14.38
C LYS A 227 22.79 -3.64 13.01
N ASN A 228 23.93 -3.46 12.31
CA ASN A 228 24.20 -3.95 10.96
C ASN A 228 23.28 -3.32 9.90
N TRP A 229 23.09 -2.01 9.95
CA TRP A 229 22.39 -1.23 8.93
C TRP A 229 23.33 -0.25 8.23
N ASN A 230 23.09 -0.05 6.94
CA ASN A 230 23.75 0.98 6.14
C ASN A 230 22.84 2.20 6.07
N TYR A 231 23.30 3.30 6.65
CA TYR A 231 22.70 4.61 6.45
C TYR A 231 23.02 5.11 5.04
N VAL A 232 21.99 5.53 4.31
CA VAL A 232 22.10 6.16 3.00
C VAL A 232 21.43 7.52 3.08
N TYR A 233 22.22 8.57 2.86
CA TYR A 233 21.70 9.92 2.76
C TYR A 233 21.00 10.12 1.41
N VAL A 234 19.77 10.63 1.44
CA VAL A 234 18.98 10.97 0.25
C VAL A 234 18.77 12.48 0.24
N PRO A 235 19.36 13.25 -0.69
CA PRO A 235 19.15 14.70 -0.74
C PRO A 235 17.67 15.07 -0.80
N LYS A 236 17.26 16.13 -0.07
CA LYS A 236 15.87 16.61 -0.14
C LYS A 236 15.57 17.08 -1.56
N GLU A 237 14.58 16.47 -2.20
CA GLU A 237 14.03 17.03 -3.43
C GLU A 237 13.17 18.24 -3.05
N LYS A 238 13.29 19.35 -3.78
CA LYS A 238 12.31 20.45 -3.64
C LYS A 238 10.94 19.86 -3.96
N LYS A 239 9.98 19.87 -3.02
CA LYS A 239 8.58 19.51 -3.28
C LYS A 239 8.20 20.22 -4.59
N LYS A 240 8.03 19.47 -5.69
CA LYS A 240 7.50 20.05 -6.93
C LYS A 240 6.10 20.48 -6.55
N ASN A 241 5.88 21.78 -6.40
CA ASN A 241 4.55 22.34 -6.42
C ASN A 241 3.96 21.91 -7.76
N ILE A 242 3.17 20.84 -7.74
CA ILE A 242 2.24 20.55 -8.81
C ILE A 242 1.12 21.57 -8.62
N GLU A 243 1.41 22.81 -8.99
CA GLU A 243 0.37 23.76 -9.33
C GLU A 243 -0.43 23.11 -10.45
N LYS A 244 -1.70 22.88 -10.13
CA LYS A 244 -2.73 22.42 -11.05
C LYS A 244 -2.59 23.24 -12.35
N LYS A 245 -2.39 22.55 -13.47
CA LYS A 245 -2.75 23.12 -14.77
C LYS A 245 -4.26 23.22 -14.87
#